data_AF-A0A6I5RL13-F1
#
_entry.id   AF-A0A6I5RL13-F1
#
_cell.length_a   1.000
_cell.length_b   1.000
_cell.length_c   1.000
_cell.angle_alpha   90.00
_cell.angle_beta   90.00
_cell.angle_gamma   90.00
#
_symmetry.space_group_name_H-M   'P 1'
#
loop_
_entity.id
_entity.type
_entity.pdbx_description
1 polymer ?
#
loop_
_entity_poly.entity_id
_entity_poly.type
_entity_poly.pdbx_seq_one_letter_code
_entity_poly.pdbx_strand_id
1 'polypeptide(L)' 'MSYAGAAHDRMIAGLIIPCSVVGVDLAAAMVRVSDGAGWTSAWVRWHSQAAGKARHWRAPSMGEQGALISPSGEPAQG' A
#
# COMPACT_ATOMS: atom_id res chain seq x y z
N MET A 1 -0.86 -15.76 25.65
CA MET A 1 -1.45 -14.76 24.72
C MET A 1 -2.88 -15.14 24.43
N SER A 2 -3.82 -14.20 24.47
CA SER A 2 -5.19 -14.45 23.99
C SER A 2 -5.24 -14.38 22.47
N TYR A 3 -6.23 -15.03 21.86
CA TYR A 3 -6.47 -14.93 20.42
C TYR A 3 -6.60 -13.47 19.96
N ALA A 4 -7.38 -12.67 20.70
CA ALA A 4 -7.57 -11.25 20.39
C ALA A 4 -6.26 -10.45 20.43
N GLY A 5 -5.38 -10.72 21.40
CA GLY A 5 -4.06 -10.09 21.46
C GLY A 5 -3.21 -10.40 20.22
N ALA A 6 -3.12 -11.68 19.84
CA ALA A 6 -2.39 -12.10 18.64
C ALA A 6 -3.04 -11.59 17.33
N ALA A 7 -4.35 -11.38 17.32
CA ALA A 7 -5.05 -10.75 16.20
C ALA A 7 -4.67 -9.27 16.08
N HIS A 8 -4.68 -8.52 17.19
CA HIS A 8 -4.28 -7.12 17.21
C HIS A 8 -2.81 -6.93 16.79
N ASP A 9 -1.89 -7.78 17.25
CA ASP A 9 -0.48 -7.70 16.83
C ASP A 9 -0.34 -7.80 15.30
N ARG A 10 -1.08 -8.72 14.66
CA ARG A 10 -1.09 -8.85 13.20
C ARG A 10 -1.71 -7.63 12.51
N MET A 11 -2.82 -7.12 13.03
CA MET A 11 -3.47 -5.91 12.49
C MET A 11 -2.56 -4.69 12.60
N ILE A 12 -1.86 -4.52 13.73
CA ILE A 12 -0.92 -3.41 13.93
C ILE A 12 0.26 -3.52 12.97
N ALA A 13 0.82 -4.72 12.80
CA ALA A 13 1.91 -4.95 11.84
C ALA A 13 1.50 -4.67 10.38
N GLY A 14 0.23 -4.92 10.02
CA GLY A 14 -0.29 -4.65 8.68
C GLY A 14 -0.77 -3.21 8.43
N LEU A 15 -0.91 -2.39 9.48
CA LEU A 15 -1.57 -1.08 9.40
C LEU A 15 -0.77 -0.07 8.58
N ILE A 16 0.55 -0.02 8.79
CA ILE A 16 1.48 0.86 8.07
C ILE A 16 2.72 0.05 7.71
N ILE A 17 2.93 -0.21 6.41
CA ILE A 17 4.04 -1.03 5.93
C ILE A 17 5.00 -0.14 5.12
N PRO A 18 6.29 0.00 5.52
CA PRO A 18 7.29 0.64 4.68
C PRO A 18 7.55 -0.21 3.43
N CYS A 19 7.53 0.40 2.26
CA CYS A 19 7.59 -0.35 1.01
C CYS A 19 8.27 0.41 -0.12
N SER A 20 8.58 -0.30 -1.21
CA SER A 20 8.99 0.29 -2.49
C SER A 20 8.15 -0.23 -3.65
N VAL A 21 7.99 0.59 -4.69
CA VAL A 21 7.20 0.25 -5.89
C VAL A 21 7.92 -0.82 -6.73
N VAL A 22 7.23 -1.93 -6.98
CA VAL A 22 7.74 -3.07 -7.79
C VAL A 22 6.88 -3.35 -9.03
N GLY A 23 5.82 -2.59 -9.25
CA GLY A 23 5.02 -2.65 -10.47
C GLY A 23 4.14 -1.41 -10.62
N VAL A 24 3.91 -0.97 -11.85
CA VAL A 24 3.07 0.20 -12.17
C VAL A 24 2.15 -0.15 -13.33
N ASP A 25 0.84 0.00 -13.12
CA ASP A 25 -0.18 -0.08 -14.16
C ASP A 25 -0.72 1.33 -14.43
N LEU A 26 -0.27 1.91 -15.55
CA LEU A 26 -0.64 3.27 -15.95
C LEU A 26 -2.09 3.35 -16.44
N ALA A 27 -2.62 2.27 -17.02
CA ALA A 27 -3.98 2.26 -17.55
C ALA A 27 -5.01 2.17 -16.43
N ALA A 28 -4.72 1.35 -15.41
CA ALA A 28 -5.58 1.17 -14.25
C ALA A 28 -5.33 2.19 -13.12
N ALA A 29 -4.27 3.00 -13.22
CA ALA A 29 -3.82 3.89 -12.15
C ALA A 29 -3.57 3.17 -10.82
N MET A 30 -2.84 2.05 -10.89
CA MET A 30 -2.48 1.23 -9.73
C MET A 30 -0.97 0.93 -9.68
N VAL A 31 -0.49 0.59 -8.50
CA VAL A 31 0.88 0.13 -8.26
C VAL A 31 0.90 -1.19 -7.49
N ARG A 32 2.00 -1.92 -7.59
CA ARG A 32 2.35 -2.99 -6.63
C ARG A 32 3.56 -2.55 -5.84
N VAL A 33 3.57 -2.88 -4.56
CA VAL A 33 4.66 -2.53 -3.64
C VAL A 33 5.18 -3.78 -2.93
N SER A 34 6.43 -3.72 -2.47
CA SER A 34 7.05 -4.77 -1.66
C SER A 34 7.68 -4.17 -0.40
N ASP A 35 7.64 -4.92 0.70
CA ASP A 35 8.34 -4.61 1.94
C ASP A 35 9.84 -4.95 1.89
N GLY A 36 10.31 -5.60 0.82
CA GLY A 36 11.69 -6.06 0.67
C GLY A 36 12.03 -7.33 1.48
N ALA A 37 11.09 -7.89 2.24
CA ALA A 37 11.27 -9.09 3.07
C ALA A 37 10.57 -10.34 2.50
N GLY A 38 10.09 -10.27 1.25
CA GLY A 38 9.46 -11.37 0.54
C GLY A 38 7.94 -11.24 0.41
N TRP A 39 7.34 -10.17 0.92
CA TRP A 39 5.94 -9.85 0.67
C TRP A 39 5.79 -8.87 -0.51
N THR A 40 4.71 -9.02 -1.27
CA THR A 40 4.34 -8.11 -2.37
C THR A 40 2.83 -7.93 -2.37
N SER A 41 2.38 -6.69 -2.49
CA SER A 41 0.96 -6.33 -2.50
C SER A 41 0.21 -6.86 -3.72
N ALA A 42 -1.12 -6.84 -3.61
CA ALA A 42 -2.01 -6.75 -4.77
C ALA A 42 -1.81 -5.40 -5.50
N TRP A 43 -2.56 -5.17 -6.58
CA TRP A 43 -2.63 -3.85 -7.20
C TRP A 43 -3.41 -2.90 -6.29
N VAL A 44 -2.74 -1.83 -5.87
CA VAL A 44 -3.26 -0.84 -4.92
C VAL A 44 -3.25 0.55 -5.55
N ARG A 45 -4.07 1.47 -5.04
CA ARG A 45 -4.04 2.87 -5.51
C ARG A 45 -2.92 3.65 -4.83
N TRP A 46 -2.56 4.79 -5.41
CA TRP A 46 -1.72 5.77 -4.73
C TRP A 46 -2.48 7.07 -4.46
N HIS A 47 -2.07 7.78 -3.41
CA HIS A 47 -2.58 9.13 -3.15
C HIS A 47 -1.95 10.13 -4.13
N SER A 48 -2.76 10.61 -5.07
CA SER A 48 -2.41 11.79 -5.88
C SER A 48 -2.65 13.07 -5.07
N GLN A 49 -2.06 14.19 -5.50
CA GLN A 49 -2.25 15.48 -4.83
C GLN A 49 -3.71 15.97 -4.87
N ALA A 50 -4.48 15.57 -5.89
CA ALA A 50 -5.88 15.95 -6.03
C ALA A 50 -6.64 14.93 -6.90
N ALA A 51 -7.82 14.51 -6.42
CA ALA A 51 -8.71 13.56 -7.09
C ALA A 51 -10.18 14.05 -7.15
N GLY A 52 -10.40 15.36 -7.11
CA GLY A 52 -11.73 16.00 -7.13
C GLY A 52 -12.03 16.69 -8.47
N LYS A 53 -12.65 17.87 -8.43
CA LYS A 53 -12.87 18.72 -9.62
C LYS A 53 -11.54 19.08 -10.30
N ALA A 54 -10.53 19.44 -9.51
CA ALA A 54 -9.15 19.50 -9.94
C ALA A 54 -8.50 18.12 -9.75
N ARG A 55 -7.68 17.72 -10.72
CA ARG A 55 -7.03 16.41 -10.76
C ARG A 55 -5.54 16.59 -11.02
N HIS A 56 -4.73 15.84 -10.29
CA HIS A 56 -3.28 15.80 -10.47
C HIS A 56 -2.85 14.39 -10.86
N TRP A 57 -1.98 14.29 -11.87
CA TRP A 57 -1.41 13.02 -12.29
C TRP A 57 0.11 13.06 -12.22
N ARG A 58 0.66 12.20 -11.36
CA ARG A 58 2.07 11.83 -11.35
C ARG A 58 2.14 10.40 -10.85
N ALA A 59 2.40 9.47 -11.76
CA ALA A 59 2.57 8.07 -11.41
C ALA A 59 3.85 7.88 -10.57
N PRO A 60 3.83 7.01 -9.55
CA PRO A 60 5.03 6.59 -8.85
C PRO A 60 6.02 5.92 -9.79
N SER A 61 7.32 6.09 -9.54
CA SER A 61 8.39 5.43 -10.29
C SER A 61 8.71 4.05 -9.71
N MET A 62 9.23 3.14 -10.53
CA MET A 62 9.80 1.88 -10.05
C MET A 62 10.90 2.14 -9.01
N GLY A 63 10.88 1.39 -7.90
CA GLY A 63 11.82 1.54 -6.78
C GLY A 63 11.55 2.74 -5.87
N GLU A 64 10.56 3.58 -6.17
CA GLU A 64 10.19 4.70 -5.31
C GLU A 64 9.73 4.18 -3.93
N GLN A 65 10.31 4.73 -2.87
CA GLN A 65 9.97 4.38 -1.49
C GLN A 65 8.71 5.09 -1.02
N GLY A 66 7.94 4.45 -0.15
CA GLY A 66 6.73 5.01 0.43
C GLY A 66 6.19 4.18 1.59
N ALA A 67 4.95 4.45 1.97
CA ALA A 67 4.23 3.71 3.00
C ALA A 67 2.88 3.23 2.46
N LEU A 68 2.56 1.97 2.68
CA LEU A 68 1.24 1.41 2.45
C LEU A 68 0.40 1.55 3.74
N ILE A 69 -0.79 2.15 3.62
CA ILE A 69 -1.69 2.39 4.74
C ILE A 69 -2.91 1.48 4.56
N SER A 70 -3.08 0.50 5.44
CA SER A 70 -4.07 -0.57 5.28
C SER A 70 -5.11 -0.53 6.41
N PRO A 71 -6.37 -0.14 6.15
CA PRO A 71 -7.42 -0.17 7.17
C PRO A 71 -7.53 -1.53 7.85
N SER A 72 -7.61 -1.55 9.17
CA SER A 72 -7.64 -2.79 9.99
C SER A 72 -6.44 -3.72 9.80
N GLY A 73 -5.34 -3.24 9.19
CA GLY A 73 -4.17 -4.05 8.92
C GLY A 73 -4.37 -5.10 7.83
N GLU A 74 -5.27 -4.84 6.86
CA GLU A 74 -5.51 -5.73 5.72
C GLU A 74 -4.91 -5.12 4.43
N PRO A 75 -3.68 -5.51 4.03
CA PRO A 75 -2.99 -4.95 2.88
C PRO A 75 -3.69 -5.23 1.54
N ALA A 76 -4.61 -6.20 1.49
CA ALA A 76 -5.41 -6.46 0.30
C ALA A 76 -6.44 -5.35 0.00
N GLN A 77 -6.68 -4.42 0.94
CA GLN A 77 -7.62 -3.30 0.79
C GLN A 77 -6.95 -1.96 0.39
N GLY A 78 -5.62 -1.94 0.23
CA GLY A 78 -4.85 -0.76 -0.17
C GLY A 78 -5.17 -0.25 -1.58
#